data_AF-A0AAN8G6C2-F1
#
_entry.id   AF-A0AAN8G6C2-F1
#
_cell.length_a   1.000
_cell.length_b   1.000
_cell.length_c   1.000
_cell.angle_alpha   90.00
_cell.angle_beta   90.00
_cell.angle_gamma   90.00
#
_symmetry.space_group_name_H-M   'P 1'
#
loop_
_entity.id
_entity.type
_entity.pdbx_description
1 polymer ?
#
loop_
_entity_poly.entity_id
_entity_poly.type
_entity_poly.pdbx_seq_one_letter_code
_entity_poly.pdbx_strand_id
1 'polypeptide(L)'
;MFHFSEGLKELKVFVDLAFISAGEGDLDIDKVNCFHAVTSAFAPLIFDLKQDSKFDEVMNKCNLVWKELQNDKNLTNKLHDTNNQLDWFKAVRQSHGSVEVTSLKQAEMIVAQGIYKIGFPKDKTSKTQLEVSKVLSLNVPELKEKKEHGSGKYTYAKLMDLQSRLMLVAGQAEKGNENIDIFTAVLDGAVRLAKSFVKLCTDGCVFFNSWKVQFLCNSSREVCAFLSFGKDQILKGHRNPDNVVDFIGNLANFLEKCHEDWMKYLNDKREEYLELNYFTVEQLVFLQQEIIKAGQDELDPLIYPMLSLVKQDCSRNDLIEAMKLAMTSVSDKDKNMETLETTIEVELSEDEQKDEFIQYMLDNGFSLELAQKAYLNVKDKGDKDEGINHIYF
;
A
#
# COMPACT_ATOMS: atom_id res chain seq x y z
N MET A 1 13.76 -15.18 -33.68
CA MET A 1 12.96 -14.79 -34.86
C MET A 1 12.18 -13.54 -34.50
N PHE A 2 12.22 -12.52 -35.35
CA PHE A 2 11.45 -11.28 -35.17
C PHE A 2 9.99 -11.59 -35.54
N HIS A 3 9.17 -11.98 -34.56
CA HIS A 3 7.77 -12.35 -34.79
C HIS A 3 6.86 -11.25 -34.25
N PHE A 4 6.01 -10.69 -35.08
CA PHE A 4 4.82 -9.94 -34.66
C PHE A 4 3.66 -10.93 -34.65
N SER A 5 2.99 -11.07 -33.51
CA SER A 5 1.92 -12.04 -33.26
C SER A 5 0.54 -11.52 -33.64
N GLU A 6 0.31 -10.20 -33.64
CA GLU A 6 -1.00 -9.58 -33.88
C GLU A 6 -1.10 -8.82 -35.23
N GLY A 7 -0.13 -9.02 -36.13
CA GLY A 7 -0.16 -8.46 -37.49
C GLY A 7 0.11 -6.96 -37.56
N LEU A 8 -0.49 -6.28 -38.55
CA LEU A 8 -0.24 -4.87 -38.90
C LEU A 8 -0.45 -3.86 -37.75
N LYS A 9 -1.28 -4.19 -36.75
CA LYS A 9 -1.52 -3.32 -35.59
C LYS A 9 -0.32 -3.28 -34.65
N GLU A 10 0.27 -4.43 -34.32
CA GLU A 10 1.49 -4.53 -33.49
C GLU A 10 2.69 -3.87 -34.18
N LEU A 11 2.77 -4.01 -35.50
CA LEU A 11 3.81 -3.34 -36.30
C LEU A 11 3.70 -1.81 -36.20
N LYS A 12 2.49 -1.25 -36.28
CA LYS A 12 2.29 0.20 -36.19
C LYS A 12 2.73 0.75 -34.83
N VAL A 13 2.33 0.09 -33.74
CA VAL A 13 2.75 0.46 -32.37
C VAL A 13 4.27 0.37 -32.22
N PHE A 14 4.89 -0.67 -32.78
CA PHE A 14 6.35 -0.81 -32.74
C PHE A 14 7.07 0.30 -33.51
N VAL A 15 6.53 0.73 -34.65
CA VAL A 15 7.08 1.85 -35.43
C VAL A 15 6.99 3.16 -34.65
N ASP A 16 5.87 3.42 -33.99
CA ASP A 16 5.69 4.60 -33.14
C ASP A 16 6.71 4.61 -31.98
N LEU A 17 6.93 3.45 -31.33
CA LEU A 17 7.96 3.29 -30.29
C LEU A 17 9.38 3.49 -30.84
N ALA A 18 9.67 3.01 -32.05
CA ALA A 18 10.97 3.19 -32.68
C ALA A 18 11.25 4.66 -33.02
N PHE A 19 10.23 5.44 -33.41
CA PHE A 19 10.37 6.88 -33.59
C PHE A 19 10.68 7.60 -32.28
N ILE A 20 10.04 7.21 -31.17
CA ILE A 20 10.36 7.77 -29.84
C ILE A 20 11.82 7.46 -29.45
N SER A 21 12.29 6.25 -29.73
CA SER A 21 13.66 5.82 -29.43
C SER A 21 14.72 6.48 -30.33
N ALA A 22 14.37 6.82 -31.56
CA ALA A 22 15.24 7.55 -32.50
C ALA A 22 15.46 9.02 -32.08
N GLY A 23 14.54 9.61 -31.30
CA GLY A 23 14.66 11.00 -30.84
C GLY A 23 14.63 12.00 -32.00
N GLU A 24 15.54 12.98 -31.99
CA GLU A 24 15.66 14.02 -33.03
C GLU A 24 16.77 13.73 -34.05
N GLY A 25 17.37 12.54 -34.02
CA GLY A 25 18.44 12.19 -34.94
C GLY A 25 17.91 11.89 -36.33
N ASP A 26 18.17 12.76 -37.31
CA ASP A 26 17.76 12.57 -38.73
C ASP A 26 18.13 11.19 -39.26
N LEU A 27 19.35 10.73 -38.95
CA LEU A 27 19.84 9.42 -39.39
C LEU A 27 19.05 8.26 -38.79
N ASP A 28 18.58 8.35 -37.55
CA ASP A 28 17.82 7.28 -36.88
C ASP A 28 16.34 7.32 -37.28
N ILE A 29 15.78 8.50 -37.51
CA ILE A 29 14.45 8.71 -38.08
C ILE A 29 14.36 8.07 -39.48
N ASP A 30 15.40 8.24 -40.30
CA ASP A 30 15.47 7.61 -41.63
C ASP A 30 15.51 6.08 -41.57
N LYS A 31 16.12 5.48 -40.53
CA LYS A 31 16.10 4.02 -40.30
C LYS A 31 14.67 3.54 -40.07
N VAL A 32 13.94 4.24 -39.19
CA VAL A 32 12.56 3.89 -38.85
C VAL A 32 11.65 4.06 -40.06
N ASN A 33 11.82 5.13 -40.85
CA ASN A 33 11.12 5.34 -42.12
C ASN A 33 11.38 4.21 -43.13
N CYS A 34 12.64 3.79 -43.27
CA CYS A 34 13.00 2.66 -44.15
C CYS A 34 12.34 1.36 -43.69
N PHE A 35 12.39 1.06 -42.38
CA PHE A 35 11.74 -0.11 -41.80
C PHE A 35 10.22 -0.09 -42.01
N HIS A 36 9.56 1.05 -41.77
CA HIS A 36 8.12 1.20 -41.96
C HIS A 36 7.72 1.03 -43.44
N ALA A 37 8.49 1.60 -44.37
CA ALA A 37 8.22 1.44 -45.81
C ALA A 37 8.34 -0.03 -46.26
N VAL A 38 9.40 -0.72 -45.82
CA VAL A 38 9.65 -2.13 -46.14
C VAL A 38 8.56 -3.02 -45.55
N THR A 39 8.32 -2.91 -44.24
CA THR A 39 7.34 -3.76 -43.56
C THR A 39 5.91 -3.54 -44.06
N SER A 40 5.56 -2.31 -44.47
CA SER A 40 4.27 -2.02 -45.11
C SER A 40 4.17 -2.62 -46.52
N ALA A 41 5.21 -2.49 -47.34
CA ALA A 41 5.20 -3.00 -48.71
C ALA A 41 5.16 -4.54 -48.76
N PHE A 42 5.85 -5.20 -47.82
CA PHE A 42 5.89 -6.67 -47.72
C PHE A 42 4.81 -7.25 -46.79
N ALA A 43 3.96 -6.42 -46.17
CA ALA A 43 2.88 -6.86 -45.29
C ALA A 43 1.98 -7.98 -45.88
N PRO A 44 1.60 -7.95 -47.18
CA PRO A 44 0.79 -9.01 -47.78
C PRO A 44 1.45 -10.39 -47.78
N LEU A 45 2.78 -10.46 -47.72
CA LEU A 45 3.53 -11.72 -47.64
C LEU A 45 3.87 -12.11 -46.19
N ILE A 46 4.12 -11.12 -45.33
CA ILE A 46 4.58 -11.35 -43.95
C ILE A 46 3.41 -11.69 -43.02
N PHE A 47 2.25 -11.02 -43.17
CA PHE A 47 1.14 -11.13 -42.22
C PHE A 47 -0.09 -11.85 -42.77
N ASP A 48 -0.34 -11.75 -44.09
CA ASP A 48 -1.59 -12.27 -44.67
C ASP A 48 -1.48 -13.72 -45.18
N LEU A 49 -0.27 -14.25 -45.36
CA LEU A 49 -0.06 -15.63 -45.81
C LEU A 49 -0.22 -16.61 -44.65
N LYS A 50 -1.05 -17.63 -44.86
CA LYS A 50 -1.25 -18.72 -43.90
C LYS A 50 -0.45 -19.94 -44.32
N GLN A 51 -0.20 -20.84 -43.37
CA GLN A 51 0.58 -22.05 -43.60
C GLN A 51 -0.10 -23.02 -44.59
N ASP A 52 -1.41 -22.90 -44.79
CA ASP A 52 -2.25 -23.67 -45.70
C ASP A 52 -2.56 -22.96 -47.04
N SER A 53 -1.97 -21.78 -47.29
CA SER A 53 -2.22 -21.01 -48.51
C SER A 53 -1.80 -21.72 -49.79
N LYS A 54 -2.65 -21.67 -50.81
CA LYS A 54 -2.43 -22.31 -52.13
C LYS A 54 -1.64 -21.40 -53.07
N PHE A 55 -1.11 -21.96 -54.17
CA PHE A 55 -0.31 -21.24 -55.16
C PHE A 55 -0.97 -19.94 -55.67
N ASP A 56 -2.27 -19.98 -55.98
CA ASP A 56 -3.00 -18.82 -56.50
C ASP A 56 -3.07 -17.68 -55.46
N GLU A 57 -3.23 -18.00 -54.17
CA GLU A 57 -3.24 -17.02 -53.09
C GLU A 57 -1.85 -16.38 -52.92
N VAL A 58 -0.79 -17.19 -52.95
CA VAL A 58 0.60 -16.72 -52.90
C VAL A 58 0.90 -15.80 -54.08
N MET A 59 0.51 -16.18 -55.29
CA MET A 59 0.75 -15.39 -56.50
C MET A 59 -0.01 -14.05 -56.44
N ASN A 60 -1.25 -14.04 -55.95
CA ASN A 60 -2.02 -12.81 -55.75
C ASN A 60 -1.33 -11.86 -54.76
N LYS A 61 -0.81 -12.37 -53.64
CA LYS A 61 -0.06 -11.57 -52.67
C LYS A 61 1.28 -11.07 -53.24
N CYS A 62 1.99 -11.89 -54.02
CA CYS A 62 3.20 -11.47 -54.73
C CYS A 62 2.92 -10.34 -55.72
N ASN A 63 1.81 -10.38 -56.43
CA ASN A 63 1.39 -9.30 -57.35
C ASN A 63 1.13 -7.98 -56.62
N LEU A 64 0.64 -8.01 -55.38
CA LEU A 64 0.47 -6.80 -54.56
C LEU A 64 1.84 -6.21 -54.18
N VAL A 65 2.77 -7.03 -53.71
CA VAL A 65 4.13 -6.59 -53.39
C VAL A 65 4.87 -6.09 -54.63
N TRP A 66 4.65 -6.72 -55.79
CA TRP A 66 5.26 -6.30 -57.05
C TRP A 66 4.84 -4.89 -57.47
N LYS A 67 3.58 -4.51 -57.22
CA LYS A 67 3.10 -3.14 -57.46
C LYS A 67 3.82 -2.13 -56.56
N GLU A 68 4.00 -2.46 -55.28
CA GLU A 68 4.75 -1.61 -54.34
C GLU A 68 6.23 -1.47 -54.75
N LEU A 69 6.85 -2.54 -55.24
CA LEU A 69 8.21 -2.50 -55.76
C LEU A 69 8.36 -1.66 -57.03
N GLN A 70 7.33 -1.64 -57.89
CA GLN A 70 7.32 -0.76 -59.08
C GLN A 70 7.17 0.73 -58.69
N ASN A 71 6.44 1.00 -57.61
CA ASN A 71 6.25 2.35 -57.09
C ASN A 71 7.49 2.88 -56.36
N ASP A 72 8.21 2.04 -55.61
CA ASP A 72 9.45 2.39 -54.92
C ASP A 72 10.65 1.56 -55.42
N LYS A 73 11.40 2.14 -56.36
CA LYS A 73 12.59 1.52 -56.95
C LYS A 73 13.73 1.28 -55.95
N ASN A 74 13.72 1.94 -54.79
CA ASN A 74 14.74 1.81 -53.75
C ASN A 74 14.32 0.82 -52.64
N LEU A 75 13.15 0.19 -52.74
CA LEU A 75 12.61 -0.69 -51.71
C LEU A 75 13.54 -1.86 -51.35
N THR A 76 14.24 -2.43 -52.35
CA THR A 76 15.22 -3.51 -52.13
C THR A 76 16.45 -3.03 -51.35
N ASN A 77 16.92 -1.82 -51.60
CA ASN A 77 18.01 -1.22 -50.83
C ASN A 77 17.56 -0.92 -49.39
N LYS A 78 16.35 -0.36 -49.22
CA LYS A 78 15.74 -0.14 -47.90
C LYS A 78 15.61 -1.44 -47.09
N LEU A 79 15.25 -2.55 -47.75
CA LEU A 79 15.17 -3.87 -47.11
C LEU A 79 16.56 -4.35 -46.64
N HIS A 80 17.59 -4.17 -47.47
CA HIS A 80 18.96 -4.51 -47.11
C HIS A 80 19.47 -3.66 -45.93
N ASP A 81 19.21 -2.35 -45.96
CA ASP A 81 19.60 -1.42 -44.89
C ASP A 81 18.88 -1.72 -43.58
N THR A 82 17.58 -2.04 -43.66
CA THR A 82 16.78 -2.50 -42.53
C THR A 82 17.35 -3.78 -41.92
N ASN A 83 17.79 -4.74 -42.75
CA ASN A 83 18.40 -5.97 -42.28
C ASN A 83 19.76 -5.74 -41.59
N ASN A 84 20.57 -4.80 -42.08
CA ASN A 84 21.83 -4.43 -41.43
C ASN A 84 21.63 -3.76 -40.06
N GLN A 85 20.47 -3.11 -39.87
CA GLN A 85 20.10 -2.42 -38.64
C GLN A 85 19.19 -3.27 -37.74
N LEU A 86 18.99 -4.56 -38.04
CA LEU A 86 18.10 -5.45 -37.32
C LEU A 86 18.45 -5.53 -35.82
N ASP A 87 19.73 -5.48 -35.46
CA ASP A 87 20.16 -5.53 -34.06
C ASP A 87 19.76 -4.26 -33.29
N TRP A 88 19.69 -3.10 -33.94
CA TRP A 88 19.14 -1.88 -33.35
C TRP A 88 17.64 -2.05 -33.08
N PHE A 89 16.86 -2.54 -34.05
CA PHE A 89 15.43 -2.80 -33.85
C PHE A 89 15.17 -3.88 -32.78
N LYS A 90 16.04 -4.89 -32.66
CA LYS A 90 15.98 -5.87 -31.55
C LYS A 90 16.22 -5.17 -30.21
N ALA A 91 17.22 -4.28 -30.13
CA ALA A 91 17.51 -3.53 -28.93
C ALA A 91 16.35 -2.59 -28.54
N VAL A 92 15.71 -1.91 -29.50
CA VAL A 92 14.51 -1.09 -29.28
C VAL A 92 13.36 -1.95 -28.77
N ARG A 93 13.10 -3.11 -29.39
CA ARG A 93 12.07 -4.05 -28.93
C ARG A 93 12.34 -4.59 -27.52
N GLN A 94 13.60 -4.86 -27.18
CA GLN A 94 13.99 -5.30 -25.84
C GLN A 94 13.91 -4.17 -24.81
N SER A 95 14.22 -2.95 -25.21
CA SER A 95 14.19 -1.77 -24.32
C SER A 95 12.75 -1.31 -24.02
N HIS A 96 11.82 -1.44 -24.97
CA HIS A 96 10.44 -0.99 -24.80
C HIS A 96 9.45 -2.16 -24.64
N GLY A 97 9.48 -3.15 -25.52
CA GLY A 97 8.53 -4.28 -25.51
C GLY A 97 8.71 -5.28 -24.35
N SER A 98 9.90 -5.37 -23.74
CA SER A 98 10.06 -6.14 -22.49
C SER A 98 9.62 -5.35 -21.26
N VAL A 99 9.69 -4.02 -21.26
CA VAL A 99 9.37 -3.21 -20.08
C VAL A 99 7.86 -3.11 -19.89
N GLU A 100 7.07 -2.94 -20.95
CA GLU A 100 5.60 -2.85 -20.86
C GLU A 100 4.97 -4.17 -20.39
N VAL A 101 5.30 -5.28 -21.06
CA VAL A 101 4.81 -6.62 -20.70
C VAL A 101 5.30 -7.04 -19.30
N THR A 102 6.52 -6.66 -18.91
CA THR A 102 7.04 -6.93 -17.56
C THR A 102 6.34 -6.07 -16.50
N SER A 103 6.03 -4.80 -16.79
CA SER A 103 5.36 -3.89 -15.84
C SER A 103 3.92 -4.32 -15.59
N LEU A 104 3.18 -4.64 -16.65
CA LEU A 104 1.81 -5.16 -16.55
C LEU A 104 1.78 -6.46 -15.74
N LYS A 105 2.68 -7.40 -16.05
CA LYS A 105 2.81 -8.64 -15.30
C LYS A 105 3.23 -8.43 -13.84
N GLN A 106 4.08 -7.44 -13.56
CA GLN A 106 4.42 -7.03 -12.20
C GLN A 106 3.17 -6.51 -11.46
N ALA A 107 2.38 -5.63 -12.07
CA ALA A 107 1.13 -5.12 -11.50
C ALA A 107 0.14 -6.26 -11.21
N GLU A 108 -0.06 -7.16 -12.17
CA GLU A 108 -0.90 -8.36 -12.01
C GLU A 108 -0.45 -9.24 -10.85
N MET A 109 0.85 -9.53 -10.73
CA MET A 109 1.39 -10.28 -9.60
C MET A 109 1.19 -9.57 -8.26
N ILE A 110 1.31 -8.24 -8.23
CA ILE A 110 1.09 -7.45 -7.01
C ILE A 110 -0.39 -7.47 -6.62
N VAL A 111 -1.31 -7.27 -7.56
CA VAL A 111 -2.76 -7.33 -7.29
C VAL A 111 -3.15 -8.74 -6.81
N ALA A 112 -2.59 -9.79 -7.42
CA ALA A 112 -2.94 -11.17 -7.08
C ALA A 112 -2.39 -11.63 -5.72
N GLN A 113 -1.20 -11.20 -5.31
CA GLN A 113 -0.50 -11.78 -4.16
C GLN A 113 0.41 -10.83 -3.38
N GLY A 114 0.37 -9.53 -3.69
CA GLY A 114 1.12 -8.50 -2.99
C GLY A 114 0.77 -8.40 -1.50
N ILE A 115 1.80 -8.15 -0.70
CA ILE A 115 1.71 -7.95 0.74
C ILE A 115 2.33 -6.61 1.09
N TYR A 116 1.51 -5.57 1.24
CA TYR A 116 1.96 -4.26 1.70
C TYR A 116 2.19 -4.29 3.21
N LYS A 117 3.27 -3.68 3.68
CA LYS A 117 3.61 -3.59 5.11
C LYS A 117 3.98 -2.15 5.45
N ILE A 118 3.35 -1.62 6.49
CA ILE A 118 3.65 -0.30 7.06
C ILE A 118 3.97 -0.47 8.54
N GLY A 119 5.03 0.18 9.01
CA GLY A 119 5.39 0.24 10.43
C GLY A 119 6.85 0.65 10.62
N PHE A 120 7.30 0.65 11.88
CA PHE A 120 8.68 1.04 12.18
C PHE A 120 9.71 0.12 11.51
N PRO A 121 10.80 0.69 10.96
CA PRO A 121 11.90 -0.09 10.41
C PRO A 121 12.51 -0.97 11.50
N LYS A 122 12.98 -2.17 11.10
CA LYS A 122 13.57 -3.14 12.05
C LYS A 122 14.90 -2.65 12.64
N ASP A 123 15.60 -1.77 11.94
CA ASP A 123 16.83 -1.13 12.41
C ASP A 123 16.50 0.09 13.26
N LYS A 124 16.49 -0.09 14.58
CA LYS A 124 16.36 0.99 15.57
C LYS A 124 17.65 1.81 15.76
N THR A 125 18.69 1.51 14.97
CA THR A 125 20.06 1.97 15.18
C THR A 125 20.32 3.39 14.68
N SER A 126 19.42 3.99 13.91
CA SER A 126 19.57 5.36 13.44
C SER A 126 18.37 6.22 13.82
N LYS A 127 18.62 7.25 14.64
CA LYS A 127 17.76 8.41 14.92
C LYS A 127 17.48 9.24 13.65
N THR A 128 17.34 8.61 12.50
CA THR A 128 16.95 9.28 11.25
C THR A 128 15.45 9.53 11.28
N GLN A 129 15.07 10.73 10.85
CA GLN A 129 13.70 11.15 10.58
C GLN A 129 12.92 10.03 9.89
N LEU A 130 11.74 9.72 10.45
CA LEU A 130 10.87 8.68 9.91
C LEU A 130 10.37 9.15 8.54
N GLU A 131 10.59 8.35 7.51
CA GLU A 131 10.20 8.68 6.13
C GLU A 131 9.31 7.59 5.56
N VAL A 132 8.41 7.99 4.66
CA VAL A 132 7.52 7.07 3.91
C VAL A 132 8.32 5.95 3.23
N SER A 133 9.49 6.29 2.67
CA SER A 133 10.40 5.38 1.97
C SER A 133 10.89 4.21 2.82
N LYS A 134 10.96 4.40 4.16
CA LYS A 134 11.48 3.43 5.12
C LYS A 134 10.37 2.64 5.82
N VAL A 135 9.19 3.23 5.98
CA VAL A 135 8.06 2.59 6.67
C VAL A 135 7.21 1.72 5.75
N LEU A 136 7.11 2.07 4.46
CA LEU A 136 6.32 1.32 3.49
C LEU A 136 7.20 0.34 2.71
N SER A 137 6.81 -0.93 2.71
CA SER A 137 7.43 -1.96 1.87
C SER A 137 6.40 -2.91 1.30
N LEU A 138 6.65 -3.43 0.10
CA LEU A 138 5.81 -4.45 -0.53
C LEU A 138 6.62 -5.74 -0.69
N ASN A 139 5.98 -6.87 -0.41
CA ASN A 139 6.52 -8.18 -0.70
C ASN A 139 5.53 -8.99 -1.53
N VAL A 140 6.01 -9.57 -2.62
CA VAL A 140 5.28 -10.48 -3.49
C VAL A 140 5.89 -11.86 -3.27
N PRO A 141 5.16 -12.82 -2.68
CA PRO A 141 5.65 -14.18 -2.54
C PRO A 141 5.91 -14.78 -3.93
N GLU A 142 7.13 -15.25 -4.19
CA GLU A 142 7.41 -15.99 -5.43
C GLU A 142 6.75 -17.37 -5.36
N LEU A 143 5.98 -17.72 -6.40
CA LEU A 143 5.58 -19.10 -6.67
C LEU A 143 6.87 -19.91 -6.88
N LYS A 144 7.02 -21.00 -6.13
CA LYS A 144 8.27 -21.77 -5.95
C LYS A 144 8.93 -22.34 -7.23
N GLU A 145 8.44 -22.05 -8.44
CA GLU A 145 8.86 -22.74 -9.66
C GLU A 145 9.89 -22.01 -10.53
N LYS A 146 10.20 -20.72 -10.34
CA LYS A 146 11.24 -20.04 -11.16
C LYS A 146 12.07 -19.03 -10.38
N LYS A 147 13.18 -19.51 -9.78
CA LYS A 147 14.24 -18.70 -9.16
C LYS A 147 15.14 -18.01 -10.20
N GLU A 148 14.59 -17.14 -11.03
CA GLU A 148 15.43 -16.35 -11.96
C GLU A 148 15.30 -14.83 -11.80
N HIS A 149 14.31 -14.32 -11.08
CA HIS A 149 14.09 -12.87 -10.98
C HIS A 149 14.05 -12.51 -9.49
N GLY A 150 15.01 -11.70 -9.06
CA GLY A 150 15.43 -11.57 -7.66
C GLY A 150 14.33 -11.22 -6.66
N SER A 151 14.67 -11.41 -5.38
CA SER A 151 13.81 -11.27 -4.19
C SER A 151 12.56 -10.41 -4.44
N GLY A 152 11.37 -11.01 -4.37
CA GLY A 152 10.05 -10.36 -4.50
C GLY A 152 9.73 -9.18 -3.56
N LYS A 153 10.73 -8.51 -2.98
CA LYS A 153 10.61 -7.30 -2.17
C LYS A 153 10.76 -6.04 -3.03
N TYR A 154 9.75 -5.19 -3.01
CA TYR A 154 9.73 -3.89 -3.68
C TYR A 154 9.95 -2.78 -2.66
N THR A 155 10.88 -1.88 -2.96
CA THR A 155 11.11 -0.64 -2.20
C THR A 155 10.14 0.45 -2.67
N TYR A 156 9.92 1.47 -1.84
CA TYR A 156 9.08 2.61 -2.21
C TYR A 156 9.45 3.22 -3.57
N ALA A 157 10.75 3.47 -3.82
CA ALA A 157 11.21 4.01 -5.10
C ALA A 157 10.85 3.10 -6.30
N LYS A 158 10.96 1.77 -6.16
CA LYS A 158 10.58 0.82 -7.20
C LYS A 158 9.07 0.81 -7.46
N LEU A 159 8.25 1.04 -6.43
CA LEU A 159 6.80 1.13 -6.57
C LEU A 159 6.39 2.39 -7.31
N MET A 160 6.98 3.54 -6.96
CA MET A 160 6.72 4.81 -7.65
C MET A 160 7.18 4.78 -9.11
N ASP A 161 8.33 4.16 -9.38
CA ASP A 161 8.80 3.93 -10.75
C ASP A 161 7.84 3.01 -11.54
N LEU A 162 7.42 1.90 -10.93
CA LEU A 162 6.45 0.99 -11.56
C LEU A 162 5.12 1.69 -11.85
N GLN A 163 4.59 2.48 -10.90
CA GLN A 163 3.38 3.29 -11.11
C GLN A 163 3.58 4.27 -12.27
N SER A 164 4.69 5.00 -12.31
CA SER A 164 5.00 5.96 -13.39
C SER A 164 5.07 5.26 -14.76
N ARG A 165 5.71 4.09 -14.84
CA ARG A 165 5.75 3.29 -16.07
C ARG A 165 4.37 2.81 -16.50
N LEU A 166 3.53 2.33 -15.57
CA LEU A 166 2.17 1.88 -15.86
C LEU A 166 1.26 3.02 -16.32
N MET A 167 1.39 4.23 -15.76
CA MET A 167 0.62 5.40 -16.16
C MET A 167 0.88 5.82 -17.62
N LEU A 168 2.08 5.56 -18.14
CA LEU A 168 2.41 5.79 -19.55
C LEU A 168 1.77 4.75 -20.48
N VAL A 169 1.63 3.50 -20.01
CA VAL A 169 1.13 2.36 -20.79
C VAL A 169 -0.41 2.29 -20.81
N ALA A 170 -1.08 2.74 -19.74
CA ALA A 170 -2.53 2.72 -19.62
C ALA A 170 -3.27 3.49 -20.74
N GLY A 171 -2.60 4.44 -21.39
CA GLY A 171 -3.15 5.15 -22.56
C GLY A 171 -3.18 4.35 -23.86
N GLN A 172 -2.53 3.18 -23.92
CA GLN A 172 -2.30 2.42 -25.16
C GLN A 172 -2.90 0.99 -25.16
N ALA A 173 -3.30 0.46 -24.01
CA ALA A 173 -3.78 -0.92 -23.88
C ALA A 173 -5.25 -0.98 -23.38
N GLU A 174 -6.12 -1.67 -24.13
CA GLU A 174 -7.52 -1.94 -23.70
C GLU A 174 -7.63 -3.10 -22.68
N LYS A 175 -6.63 -3.98 -22.62
CA LYS A 175 -6.57 -5.12 -21.68
C LYS A 175 -5.50 -4.87 -20.61
N GLY A 176 -5.90 -4.84 -19.35
CA GLY A 176 -5.00 -4.66 -18.20
C GLY A 176 -5.28 -3.41 -17.36
N ASN A 177 -6.11 -2.48 -17.84
CA ASN A 177 -6.43 -1.23 -17.12
C ASN A 177 -7.01 -1.48 -15.73
N GLU A 178 -7.92 -2.44 -15.56
CA GLU A 178 -8.50 -2.73 -14.25
C GLU A 178 -7.44 -3.11 -13.19
N ASN A 179 -6.43 -3.90 -13.57
CA ASN A 179 -5.35 -4.27 -12.65
C ASN A 179 -4.43 -3.07 -12.36
N ILE A 180 -4.22 -2.18 -13.33
CA ILE A 180 -3.48 -0.93 -13.13
C ILE A 180 -4.23 -0.02 -12.16
N ASP A 181 -5.55 0.11 -12.33
CA ASP A 181 -6.40 0.95 -11.49
C ASP A 181 -6.43 0.42 -10.05
N ILE A 182 -6.60 -0.89 -9.87
CA ILE A 182 -6.56 -1.52 -8.54
C ILE A 182 -5.17 -1.35 -7.90
N PHE A 183 -4.10 -1.63 -8.65
CA PHE A 183 -2.73 -1.44 -8.15
C PHE A 183 -2.50 0.01 -7.69
N THR A 184 -2.92 0.97 -8.50
CA THR A 184 -2.77 2.41 -8.26
C THR A 184 -3.57 2.83 -7.02
N ALA A 185 -4.84 2.43 -6.93
CA ALA A 185 -5.68 2.76 -5.78
C ALA A 185 -5.14 2.19 -4.46
N VAL A 186 -4.67 0.94 -4.47
CA VAL A 186 -4.05 0.31 -3.28
C VAL A 186 -2.75 1.01 -2.91
N LEU A 187 -1.89 1.31 -3.89
CA LEU A 187 -0.62 1.98 -3.65
C LEU A 187 -0.84 3.38 -3.09
N ASP A 188 -1.70 4.19 -3.72
CA ASP A 188 -1.99 5.56 -3.28
C ASP A 188 -2.59 5.58 -1.87
N GLY A 189 -3.51 4.66 -1.58
CA GLY A 189 -4.04 4.47 -0.23
C GLY A 189 -2.96 4.10 0.79
N ALA A 190 -2.07 3.17 0.45
CA ALA A 190 -0.97 2.76 1.33
C ALA A 190 0.04 3.91 1.55
N VAL A 191 0.33 4.72 0.53
CA VAL A 191 1.18 5.91 0.66
C VAL A 191 0.51 6.96 1.55
N ARG A 192 -0.79 7.21 1.38
CA ARG A 192 -1.55 8.14 2.24
C ARG A 192 -1.50 7.68 3.70
N LEU A 193 -1.82 6.42 3.96
CA LEU A 193 -1.76 5.83 5.30
C LEU A 193 -0.35 5.95 5.90
N ALA A 194 0.70 5.64 5.12
CA ALA A 194 2.08 5.77 5.57
C ALA A 194 2.46 7.22 5.91
N LYS A 195 1.98 8.21 5.16
CA LYS A 195 2.18 9.64 5.47
C LYS A 195 1.52 10.02 6.80
N SER A 196 0.28 9.61 7.03
CA SER A 196 -0.45 9.90 8.27
C SER A 196 0.20 9.23 9.48
N PHE A 197 0.65 7.98 9.32
CA PHE A 197 1.46 7.29 10.32
C PHE A 197 2.77 8.02 10.64
N VAL A 198 3.49 8.48 9.61
CA VAL A 198 4.73 9.25 9.81
C VAL A 198 4.47 10.53 10.60
N LYS A 199 3.42 11.28 10.26
CA LYS A 199 3.03 12.50 10.99
C LYS A 199 2.74 12.23 12.47
N LEU A 200 1.93 11.21 12.76
CA LEU A 200 1.64 10.80 14.14
C LEU A 200 2.91 10.51 14.95
N CYS A 201 3.86 9.81 14.34
CA CYS A 201 5.12 9.49 15.00
C CYS A 201 6.04 10.70 15.16
N THR A 202 6.15 11.57 14.15
CA THR A 202 6.95 12.80 14.24
C THR A 202 6.38 13.79 15.24
N ASP A 203 5.06 13.81 15.39
CA ASP A 203 4.35 14.63 16.37
C ASP A 203 4.23 13.94 17.74
N GLY A 204 5.01 12.88 17.97
CA GLY A 204 5.29 12.35 19.29
C GLY A 204 4.24 11.41 19.88
N CYS A 205 3.33 10.87 19.07
CA CYS A 205 2.36 9.88 19.54
C CYS A 205 3.04 8.50 19.76
N VAL A 206 3.45 8.23 21.00
CA VAL A 206 4.21 7.02 21.39
C VAL A 206 3.40 5.73 21.20
N PHE A 207 2.07 5.79 21.22
CA PHE A 207 1.18 4.63 21.02
C PHE A 207 1.46 3.90 19.71
N PHE A 208 1.83 4.63 18.66
CA PHE A 208 2.08 4.06 17.34
C PHE A 208 3.51 3.50 17.17
N ASN A 209 4.39 3.59 18.19
CA ASN A 209 5.78 3.13 18.10
C ASN A 209 5.94 1.62 17.89
N SER A 210 4.98 0.83 18.37
CA SER A 210 4.91 -0.62 18.17
C SER A 210 3.96 -1.01 17.03
N TRP A 211 3.29 -0.04 16.42
CA TRP A 211 2.24 -0.29 15.44
C TRP A 211 2.78 -0.79 14.11
N LYS A 212 2.10 -1.81 13.56
CA LYS A 212 2.39 -2.39 12.24
C LYS A 212 1.09 -2.82 11.59
N VAL A 213 0.99 -2.59 10.29
CA VAL A 213 -0.11 -3.13 9.47
C VAL A 213 0.44 -3.91 8.28
N GLN A 214 -0.27 -4.96 7.89
CA GLN A 214 -0.03 -5.70 6.66
C GLN A 214 -1.32 -5.84 5.88
N PHE A 215 -1.31 -5.52 4.58
CA PHE A 215 -2.44 -5.72 3.68
C PHE A 215 -2.12 -6.83 2.68
N LEU A 216 -3.05 -7.78 2.54
CA LEU A 216 -2.99 -8.87 1.58
C LEU A 216 -3.85 -8.53 0.38
N CYS A 217 -3.25 -8.27 -0.77
CA CYS A 217 -3.99 -7.90 -1.99
C CYS A 217 -4.82 -9.06 -2.55
N ASN A 218 -4.42 -10.31 -2.29
CA ASN A 218 -5.07 -11.51 -2.80
C ASN A 218 -6.58 -11.56 -2.49
N SER A 219 -7.40 -11.41 -3.54
CA SER A 219 -8.86 -11.39 -3.47
C SER A 219 -9.48 -12.74 -3.11
N SER A 220 -8.75 -13.86 -3.25
CA SER A 220 -9.21 -15.19 -2.84
C SER A 220 -9.18 -15.42 -1.33
N ARG A 221 -8.57 -14.51 -0.56
CA ARG A 221 -8.49 -14.60 0.91
C ARG A 221 -9.55 -13.71 1.54
N GLU A 222 -10.30 -14.27 2.48
CA GLU A 222 -11.28 -13.54 3.27
C GLU A 222 -10.63 -12.48 4.16
N VAL A 223 -9.47 -12.80 4.77
CA VAL A 223 -8.70 -11.84 5.56
C VAL A 223 -7.82 -11.00 4.63
N CYS A 224 -7.99 -9.68 4.70
CA CYS A 224 -7.29 -8.71 3.86
C CYS A 224 -6.27 -7.85 4.63
N ALA A 225 -6.34 -7.79 5.96
CA ALA A 225 -5.44 -6.97 6.75
C ALA A 225 -5.07 -7.60 8.11
N PHE A 226 -3.86 -7.29 8.59
CA PHE A 226 -3.39 -7.62 9.93
C PHE A 226 -2.81 -6.37 10.57
N LEU A 227 -3.42 -5.92 11.66
CA LEU A 227 -3.01 -4.76 12.44
C LEU A 227 -2.44 -5.23 13.77
N SER A 228 -1.28 -4.75 14.18
CA SER A 228 -0.63 -5.12 15.44
C SER A 228 -0.18 -3.88 16.19
N PHE A 229 -0.44 -3.84 17.50
CA PHE A 229 -0.06 -2.74 18.40
C PHE A 229 1.08 -3.12 19.37
N GLY A 230 1.90 -4.11 19.04
CA GLY A 230 2.93 -4.62 19.94
C GLY A 230 2.74 -6.10 20.25
N LYS A 231 3.16 -6.53 21.44
CA LYS A 231 3.60 -7.92 21.63
C LYS A 231 2.54 -9.00 21.46
N ASP A 232 1.24 -8.78 21.66
CA ASP A 232 0.28 -9.90 21.60
C ASP A 232 -1.11 -9.60 21.03
N GLN A 233 -1.39 -8.36 20.59
CA GLN A 233 -2.69 -8.02 19.99
C GLN A 233 -2.57 -7.87 18.48
N ILE A 234 -3.23 -8.77 17.75
CA ILE A 234 -3.35 -8.72 16.29
C ILE A 234 -4.84 -8.64 15.93
N LEU A 235 -5.26 -7.52 15.34
CA LEU A 235 -6.58 -7.37 14.76
C LEU A 235 -6.54 -7.82 13.29
N LYS A 236 -7.57 -8.57 12.87
CA LYS A 236 -7.71 -9.05 11.50
C LYS A 236 -8.81 -8.27 10.80
N GLY A 237 -8.52 -7.75 9.61
CA GLY A 237 -9.51 -7.16 8.72
C GLY A 237 -10.07 -8.21 7.77
N HIS A 238 -11.39 -8.33 7.70
CA HIS A 238 -12.09 -9.27 6.83
C HIS A 238 -12.76 -8.53 5.67
N ARG A 239 -12.81 -9.15 4.48
CA ARG A 239 -13.49 -8.63 3.30
C ARG A 239 -15.00 -8.90 3.39
N ASN A 240 -15.75 -8.02 4.03
CA ASN A 240 -17.22 -8.06 4.04
C ASN A 240 -17.81 -6.73 4.55
N PRO A 241 -18.44 -5.86 3.73
CA PRO A 241 -18.56 -5.83 2.27
C PRO A 241 -17.35 -5.17 1.55
N ASP A 242 -16.38 -4.70 2.33
CA ASP A 242 -15.29 -3.82 1.89
C ASP A 242 -14.13 -4.55 1.19
N ASN A 243 -13.54 -3.92 0.18
CA ASN A 243 -12.31 -4.38 -0.46
C ASN A 243 -11.06 -3.87 0.27
N VAL A 244 -9.87 -4.36 -0.12
CA VAL A 244 -8.59 -3.88 0.44
C VAL A 244 -8.43 -2.36 0.31
N VAL A 245 -8.90 -1.78 -0.81
CA VAL A 245 -8.84 -0.34 -1.06
C VAL A 245 -9.65 0.41 0.00
N ASP A 246 -10.89 -0.02 0.25
CA ASP A 246 -11.79 0.61 1.23
C ASP A 246 -11.22 0.49 2.65
N PHE A 247 -10.71 -0.68 3.02
CA PHE A 247 -10.10 -0.91 4.32
C PHE A 247 -8.87 -0.01 4.54
N ILE A 248 -7.99 0.11 3.54
CA ILE A 248 -6.84 1.03 3.59
C ILE A 248 -7.32 2.47 3.72
N GLY A 249 -8.35 2.87 2.96
CA GLY A 249 -8.95 4.20 3.04
C GLY A 249 -9.53 4.53 4.40
N ASN A 250 -10.31 3.61 4.98
CA ASN A 250 -10.91 3.74 6.30
C ASN A 250 -9.84 3.84 7.40
N LEU A 251 -8.79 3.01 7.31
CA LEU A 251 -7.69 3.08 8.25
C LEU A 251 -6.88 4.37 8.10
N ALA A 252 -6.71 4.89 6.87
CA ALA A 252 -6.07 6.17 6.64
C ALA A 252 -6.87 7.32 7.25
N ASN A 253 -8.19 7.34 7.05
CA ASN A 253 -9.10 8.32 7.67
C ASN A 253 -9.02 8.24 9.21
N PHE A 254 -8.97 7.02 9.77
CA PHE A 254 -8.83 6.81 11.20
C PHE A 254 -7.51 7.39 11.74
N LEU A 255 -6.37 7.10 11.09
CA LEU A 255 -5.07 7.65 11.51
C LEU A 255 -5.02 9.18 11.38
N GLU A 256 -5.66 9.75 10.36
CA GLU A 256 -5.77 11.20 10.19
C GLU A 256 -6.60 11.82 11.31
N LYS A 257 -7.74 11.22 11.67
CA LYS A 257 -8.53 11.67 12.82
C LYS A 257 -7.76 11.56 14.14
N CYS A 258 -7.07 10.44 14.36
CA CYS A 258 -6.19 10.29 15.53
C CYS A 258 -5.11 11.36 15.58
N HIS A 259 -4.59 11.80 14.43
CA HIS A 259 -3.60 12.87 14.34
C HIS A 259 -4.19 14.21 14.74
N GLU A 260 -5.38 14.55 14.22
CA GLU A 260 -6.11 15.76 14.59
C GLU A 260 -6.43 15.80 16.09
N ASP A 261 -6.98 14.71 16.63
CA ASP A 261 -7.32 14.58 18.04
C ASP A 261 -6.07 14.67 18.93
N TRP A 262 -4.94 14.06 18.51
CA TRP A 262 -3.66 14.15 19.22
C TRP A 262 -3.12 15.57 19.24
N MET A 263 -3.14 16.27 18.11
CA MET A 263 -2.68 17.65 18.03
C MET A 263 -3.54 18.58 18.87
N LYS A 264 -4.87 18.37 18.89
CA LYS A 264 -5.77 19.11 19.76
C LYS A 264 -5.45 18.87 21.23
N TYR A 265 -5.34 17.59 21.63
CA TYR A 265 -4.96 17.23 23.00
C TYR A 265 -3.61 17.85 23.42
N LEU A 266 -2.61 17.82 22.54
CA LEU A 266 -1.30 18.41 22.81
C LEU A 266 -1.38 19.92 23.01
N ASN A 267 -2.19 20.61 22.20
CA ASN A 267 -2.40 22.05 22.33
C ASN A 267 -3.14 22.39 23.64
N ASP A 268 -4.24 21.69 23.94
CA ASP A 268 -5.01 21.88 25.18
C ASP A 268 -4.11 21.68 26.41
N LYS A 269 -3.24 20.66 26.39
CA LYS A 269 -2.28 20.42 27.50
C LYS A 269 -1.17 21.45 27.58
N ARG A 270 -0.73 22.02 26.45
CA ARG A 270 0.24 23.14 26.44
C ARG A 270 -0.34 24.45 26.93
N GLU A 271 -1.64 24.65 26.79
CA GLU A 271 -2.36 25.79 27.37
C GLU A 271 -2.58 25.61 28.88
N GLU A 272 -2.89 24.38 29.32
CA GLU A 272 -3.06 24.05 30.75
C GLU A 272 -1.73 24.07 31.52
N TYR A 273 -0.64 23.55 30.93
CA TYR A 273 0.68 23.43 31.55
C TYR A 273 1.73 24.19 30.74
N LEU A 274 1.97 25.45 31.11
CA LEU A 274 2.85 26.36 30.37
C LEU A 274 4.30 25.88 30.32
N GLU A 275 4.76 25.12 31.32
CA GLU A 275 6.11 24.56 31.41
C GLU A 275 6.40 23.56 30.29
N LEU A 276 5.36 22.94 29.70
CA LEU A 276 5.52 22.06 28.54
C LEU A 276 6.00 22.82 27.30
N ASN A 277 5.79 24.15 27.25
CA ASN A 277 6.20 24.98 26.12
C ASN A 277 7.72 25.25 26.08
N TYR A 278 8.46 24.91 27.14
CA TYR A 278 9.93 24.96 27.10
C TYR A 278 10.54 23.84 26.25
N PHE A 279 9.75 22.81 25.92
CA PHE A 279 10.23 21.61 25.25
C PHE A 279 9.58 21.43 23.88
N THR A 280 10.38 20.97 22.92
CA THR A 280 9.86 20.46 21.64
C THR A 280 9.14 19.13 21.87
N VAL A 281 8.32 18.71 20.90
CA VAL A 281 7.61 17.42 20.97
C VAL A 281 8.58 16.25 21.12
N GLU A 282 9.69 16.25 20.39
CA GLU A 282 10.73 15.21 20.51
C GLU A 282 11.35 15.18 21.91
N GLN A 283 11.59 16.36 22.50
CA GLN A 283 12.11 16.47 23.86
C GLN A 283 11.09 15.98 24.89
N LEU A 284 9.80 16.27 24.72
CA LEU A 284 8.74 15.76 25.58
C LEU A 284 8.63 14.22 25.52
N VAL A 285 8.73 13.64 24.32
CA VAL A 285 8.74 12.18 24.17
C VAL A 285 9.97 11.56 24.84
N PHE A 286 11.14 12.18 24.70
CA PHE A 286 12.36 11.74 25.38
C PHE A 286 12.20 11.81 26.91
N LEU A 287 11.73 12.95 27.43
CA LEU A 287 11.45 13.12 28.86
C LEU A 287 10.44 12.09 29.36
N GLN A 288 9.37 11.82 28.62
CA GLN A 288 8.38 10.79 28.98
C GLN A 288 9.03 9.40 29.10
N GLN A 289 9.83 9.01 28.12
CA GLN A 289 10.49 7.69 28.10
C GLN A 289 11.50 7.53 29.24
N GLU A 290 12.24 8.59 29.59
CA GLU A 290 13.22 8.56 30.66
C GLU A 290 12.58 8.71 32.05
N ILE A 291 11.58 9.58 32.24
CA ILE A 291 10.88 9.74 33.53
C ILE A 291 10.23 8.42 33.97
N ILE A 292 9.66 7.64 33.04
CA ILE A 292 9.08 6.32 33.35
C ILE A 292 10.14 5.37 33.95
N LYS A 293 11.40 5.47 33.52
CA LYS A 293 12.53 4.67 34.03
C LYS A 293 13.04 5.13 35.39
N ALA A 294 12.69 6.34 35.85
CA ALA A 294 13.28 6.94 37.05
C ALA A 294 13.08 6.08 38.32
N GLY A 295 12.04 5.25 38.34
CA GLY A 295 11.77 4.30 39.43
C GLY A 295 12.43 2.93 39.31
N GLN A 296 13.02 2.56 38.17
CA GLN A 296 13.40 1.16 37.87
C GLN A 296 14.82 1.00 37.30
N ASP A 297 15.27 1.89 36.41
CA ASP A 297 16.51 1.73 35.63
C ASP A 297 17.47 2.94 35.75
N GLU A 298 18.67 2.83 35.17
CA GLU A 298 19.58 3.97 34.96
C GLU A 298 18.97 4.96 33.95
N LEU A 299 19.06 6.25 34.28
CA LEU A 299 18.52 7.36 33.47
C LEU A 299 19.60 7.91 32.55
N ASP A 300 19.23 8.36 31.35
CA ASP A 300 20.14 9.12 30.50
C ASP A 300 20.51 10.45 31.20
N PRO A 301 21.81 10.77 31.39
CA PRO A 301 22.26 12.00 32.03
C PRO A 301 21.72 13.29 31.39
N LEU A 302 21.30 13.24 30.12
CA LEU A 302 20.70 14.37 29.40
C LEU A 302 19.38 14.85 29.99
N ILE A 303 18.71 14.05 30.83
CA ILE A 303 17.46 14.45 31.48
C ILE A 303 17.65 15.64 32.43
N TYR A 304 18.73 15.67 33.22
CA TYR A 304 18.94 16.68 34.26
C TYR A 304 19.20 18.09 33.69
N PRO A 305 20.06 18.26 32.67
CA PRO A 305 20.19 19.55 32.00
C PRO A 305 18.88 20.04 31.37
N MET A 306 18.06 19.16 30.80
CA MET A 306 16.75 19.55 30.23
C MET A 306 15.77 20.04 31.30
N LEU A 307 15.67 19.31 32.42
CA LEU A 307 14.75 19.64 33.51
C LEU A 307 15.22 20.83 34.36
N SER A 308 16.49 21.24 34.23
CA SER A 308 17.01 22.46 34.87
C SER A 308 16.23 23.72 34.50
N LEU A 309 15.58 23.72 33.33
CA LEU A 309 14.70 24.79 32.86
C LEU A 309 13.41 24.91 33.68
N VAL A 310 12.97 23.82 34.29
CA VAL A 310 11.75 23.75 35.12
C VAL A 310 12.10 23.85 36.60
N LYS A 311 13.15 23.13 37.04
CA LYS A 311 13.62 23.13 38.43
C LYS A 311 15.15 23.14 38.46
N GLN A 312 15.74 24.16 39.09
CA GLN A 312 17.18 24.21 39.34
C GLN A 312 17.61 23.05 40.25
N ASP A 313 18.79 22.50 39.99
CA ASP A 313 19.39 21.37 40.74
C ASP A 313 18.46 20.14 40.86
N CYS A 314 17.72 19.83 39.79
CA CYS A 314 16.85 18.66 39.73
C CYS A 314 17.64 17.36 39.97
N SER A 315 17.23 16.60 40.98
CA SER A 315 17.82 15.33 41.37
C SER A 315 16.92 14.14 41.02
N ARG A 316 17.48 12.92 41.04
CA ARG A 316 16.70 11.69 40.84
C ARG A 316 15.54 11.54 41.84
N ASN A 317 15.77 11.95 43.10
CA ASN A 317 14.74 11.86 44.14
C ASN A 317 13.56 12.78 43.83
N ASP A 318 13.82 13.96 43.27
CA ASP A 318 12.78 14.90 42.86
C ASP A 318 11.90 14.31 41.75
N LEU A 319 12.49 13.57 40.80
CA LEU A 319 11.75 12.90 39.73
C LEU A 319 10.84 11.79 40.28
N ILE A 320 11.36 10.98 41.21
CA ILE A 320 10.59 9.91 41.84
C ILE A 320 9.43 10.49 42.65
N GLU A 321 9.67 11.57 43.39
CA GLU A 321 8.63 12.25 44.18
C GLU A 321 7.57 12.89 43.28
N ALA A 322 7.98 13.61 42.24
CA ALA A 322 7.07 14.18 41.26
C ALA A 322 6.22 13.11 40.56
N MET A 323 6.81 11.96 40.21
CA MET A 323 6.10 10.85 39.59
C MET A 323 5.08 10.23 40.54
N LYS A 324 5.40 10.09 41.83
CA LYS A 324 4.44 9.63 42.86
C LYS A 324 3.28 10.61 43.02
N LEU A 325 3.58 11.90 43.12
CA LEU A 325 2.57 12.95 43.23
C LEU A 325 1.64 12.99 42.00
N ALA A 326 2.22 12.84 40.80
CA ALA A 326 1.46 12.75 39.56
C ALA A 326 0.52 11.53 39.57
N MET A 327 1.01 10.35 39.94
CA MET A 327 0.19 9.13 40.04
C MET A 327 -0.98 9.28 41.01
N THR A 328 -0.77 9.91 42.18
CA THR A 328 -1.87 10.19 43.13
C THR A 328 -2.88 11.18 42.55
N SER A 329 -2.43 12.23 41.87
CA SER A 329 -3.32 13.24 41.27
C SER A 329 -4.16 12.70 40.11
N VAL A 330 -3.65 11.72 39.35
CA VAL A 330 -4.39 11.04 38.28
C VAL A 330 -5.44 10.11 38.88
N SER A 331 -5.09 9.33 39.92
CA SER A 331 -6.03 8.43 40.60
C SER A 331 -7.21 9.18 41.25
N ASP A 332 -6.99 10.41 41.75
CA ASP A 332 -8.05 11.25 42.29
C ASP A 332 -8.92 11.91 41.21
N LYS A 333 -8.39 12.11 40.00
CA LYS A 333 -9.16 12.58 38.83
C LYS A 333 -10.00 11.47 38.22
N ASP A 334 -9.47 10.24 38.11
CA ASP A 334 -10.19 9.08 37.56
C ASP A 334 -11.41 8.72 38.43
N LYS A 335 -11.28 8.75 39.77
CA LYS A 335 -12.41 8.52 40.69
C LYS A 335 -13.53 9.55 40.55
N ASN A 336 -13.19 10.80 40.23
CA ASN A 336 -14.15 11.89 40.00
C ASN A 336 -14.77 11.83 38.60
N MET A 337 -14.09 11.22 37.62
CA MET A 337 -14.60 11.02 36.25
C MET A 337 -15.54 9.82 36.18
N GLU A 338 -15.21 8.71 36.86
CA GLU A 338 -16.11 7.55 37.03
C GLU A 338 -17.43 7.96 37.70
N THR A 339 -17.41 8.83 38.72
CA THR A 339 -18.64 9.34 39.35
C THR A 339 -19.46 10.27 38.46
N LEU A 340 -18.84 10.96 37.50
CA LEU A 340 -19.54 11.85 36.57
C LEU A 340 -20.18 11.06 35.41
N GLU A 341 -19.52 10.01 34.94
CA GLU A 341 -20.05 9.09 33.92
C GLU A 341 -21.22 8.24 34.47
N THR A 342 -21.18 7.81 35.75
CA THR A 342 -22.34 7.11 36.36
C THR A 342 -23.57 8.01 36.54
N THR A 343 -23.44 9.33 36.43
CA THR A 343 -24.57 10.26 36.61
C THR A 343 -25.26 10.60 35.27
N ILE A 344 -24.69 10.19 34.12
CA ILE A 344 -25.20 10.56 32.77
C ILE A 344 -25.80 9.36 32.01
N GLU A 345 -25.52 8.11 32.40
CA GLU A 345 -26.35 6.99 31.98
C GLU A 345 -27.60 6.93 32.87
N VAL A 346 -28.75 7.27 32.31
CA VAL A 346 -30.03 6.81 32.86
C VAL A 346 -29.97 5.29 32.84
N GLU A 347 -29.73 4.65 34.00
CA GLU A 347 -29.91 3.22 34.17
C GLU A 347 -31.34 2.86 33.75
N LEU A 348 -31.51 2.39 32.51
CA LEU A 348 -32.73 1.71 32.09
C LEU A 348 -32.79 0.41 32.87
N SER A 349 -33.93 0.17 33.51
CA SER A 349 -34.13 -1.00 34.35
C SER A 349 -33.92 -2.30 33.55
N GLU A 350 -33.51 -3.40 34.21
CA GLU A 350 -33.30 -4.70 33.55
C GLU A 350 -34.53 -5.17 32.74
N ASP A 351 -35.73 -4.71 33.11
CA ASP A 351 -36.98 -5.00 32.41
C ASP A 351 -37.12 -4.20 31.10
N GLU A 352 -36.64 -2.95 31.04
CA GLU A 352 -36.67 -2.12 29.83
C GLU A 352 -35.68 -2.63 28.76
N GLN A 353 -34.49 -3.09 29.17
CA GLN A 353 -33.50 -3.69 28.26
C GLN A 353 -34.01 -5.01 27.63
N LYS A 354 -34.74 -5.79 28.43
CA LYS A 354 -35.36 -7.03 27.97
C LYS A 354 -36.46 -6.75 26.95
N ASP A 355 -37.29 -5.74 27.19
CA ASP A 355 -38.37 -5.38 26.30
C ASP A 355 -37.85 -4.82 24.96
N GLU A 356 -36.78 -4.03 24.97
CA GLU A 356 -36.14 -3.55 23.73
C GLU A 356 -35.55 -4.68 22.90
N PHE A 357 -34.84 -5.63 23.54
CA PHE A 357 -34.28 -6.80 22.85
C PHE A 357 -35.36 -7.69 22.24
N ILE A 358 -36.46 -7.92 22.97
CA ILE A 358 -37.58 -8.72 22.47
C ILE A 358 -38.25 -8.00 21.30
N GLN A 359 -38.45 -6.68 21.40
CA GLN A 359 -39.09 -5.89 20.34
C GLN A 359 -38.25 -5.90 19.05
N TYR A 360 -36.93 -5.75 19.15
CA TYR A 360 -36.03 -5.84 18.00
C TYR A 360 -36.11 -7.21 17.30
N MET A 361 -36.21 -8.29 18.06
CA MET A 361 -36.34 -9.64 17.50
C MET A 361 -37.69 -9.85 16.81
N LEU A 362 -38.77 -9.30 17.36
CA LEU A 362 -40.09 -9.34 16.72
C LEU A 362 -40.10 -8.56 15.39
N ASP A 363 -39.48 -7.38 15.35
CA ASP A 363 -39.39 -6.54 14.16
C ASP A 363 -38.59 -7.21 13.03
N ASN A 364 -37.67 -8.12 13.37
CA ASN A 364 -36.91 -8.94 12.43
C ASN A 364 -37.59 -10.29 12.11
N GLY A 365 -38.86 -10.46 12.49
CA GLY A 365 -39.70 -11.61 12.10
C GLY A 365 -39.50 -12.87 12.94
N PHE A 366 -38.82 -12.79 14.09
CA PHE A 366 -38.69 -13.90 15.03
C PHE A 366 -39.92 -13.99 15.94
N SER A 367 -40.26 -15.20 16.41
CA SER A 367 -41.38 -15.37 17.34
C SER A 367 -41.00 -14.94 18.77
N LEU A 368 -42.00 -14.46 19.53
CA LEU A 368 -41.83 -14.01 20.92
C LEU A 368 -41.16 -15.08 21.80
N GLU A 369 -41.54 -16.36 21.64
CA GLU A 369 -40.96 -17.47 22.39
C GLU A 369 -39.47 -17.69 22.09
N LEU A 370 -39.05 -17.45 20.85
CA LEU A 370 -37.66 -17.59 20.43
C LEU A 370 -36.83 -16.43 20.99
N ALA A 371 -37.36 -15.21 20.95
CA ALA A 371 -36.72 -14.00 21.49
C ALA A 371 -36.50 -14.10 23.01
N GLN A 372 -37.50 -14.56 23.76
CA GLN A 372 -37.39 -14.76 25.21
C GLN A 372 -36.37 -15.84 25.58
N LYS A 373 -36.34 -16.96 24.86
CA LYS A 373 -35.33 -18.01 25.06
C LYS A 373 -33.91 -17.55 24.71
N ALA A 374 -33.76 -16.74 23.67
CA ALA A 374 -32.47 -16.17 23.28
C ALA A 374 -31.92 -15.26 24.38
N TYR A 375 -32.76 -14.38 24.95
CA TYR A 375 -32.36 -13.50 26.05
C TYR A 375 -31.89 -14.27 27.29
N LEU A 376 -32.63 -15.31 27.69
CA LEU A 376 -32.28 -16.16 28.84
C LEU A 376 -30.95 -16.91 28.63
N ASN A 377 -30.69 -17.42 27.42
CA ASN A 377 -29.45 -18.13 27.09
C ASN A 377 -28.22 -17.21 27.08
N VAL A 378 -28.39 -15.92 26.75
CA VAL A 378 -27.30 -14.94 26.81
C VAL A 378 -26.93 -14.63 28.26
N LYS A 379 -27.92 -14.53 29.16
CA LYS A 379 -27.69 -14.33 30.60
C LYS A 379 -26.99 -15.54 31.25
N ASP A 380 -27.37 -16.77 30.86
CA ASP A 380 -26.76 -18.00 31.41
C ASP A 380 -25.34 -18.31 30.89
N LYS A 381 -24.93 -17.76 29.74
CA LYS A 381 -23.56 -17.94 29.20
C LYS A 381 -22.53 -16.96 29.74
N GLY A 382 -22.95 -15.94 30.50
CA GLY A 382 -22.05 -14.99 31.15
C GLY A 382 -21.20 -15.60 32.28
N ASP A 383 -21.60 -16.75 32.82
CA ASP A 383 -20.98 -17.35 34.01
C ASP A 383 -20.20 -18.66 33.75
N LYS A 384 -20.08 -19.12 32.49
CA LYS A 384 -19.27 -20.30 32.14
C LYS A 384 -18.64 -20.20 30.75
N ASP A 385 -17.33 -19.91 30.71
CA ASP A 385 -16.40 -20.73 29.90
C ASP A 385 -14.92 -20.44 30.28
N GLU A 386 -14.35 -21.40 31.01
CA GLU A 386 -12.91 -21.68 31.08
C GLU A 386 -12.41 -22.18 29.71
N GLY A 387 -11.10 -22.05 29.50
CA GLY A 387 -10.48 -22.04 28.19
C GLY A 387 -10.52 -23.34 27.37
N ILE A 388 -10.27 -23.18 26.06
CA ILE A 388 -9.66 -24.21 25.22
C ILE A 388 -8.68 -23.57 24.23
N ASN A 389 -7.40 -23.82 24.51
CA ASN A 389 -6.29 -24.22 23.62
C ASN A 389 -6.20 -23.75 22.16
N HIS A 390 -4.99 -23.27 21.85
CA HIS A 390 -4.13 -23.63 20.71
C HIS A 390 -4.79 -24.19 19.44
N ILE A 391 -4.46 -23.58 18.29
CA ILE A 391 -3.80 -24.26 17.17
C ILE A 391 -3.12 -23.21 16.27
N TYR A 392 -1.84 -23.44 16.02
CA TYR A 392 -1.00 -22.81 15.02
C TYR A 392 -1.49 -23.11 13.59
N PHE A 393 -1.40 -22.14 12.68
CA PHE A 393 -0.66 -22.25 11.40
C PHE A 393 -0.58 -20.88 10.69
#